data_AF-A0A655AV58-F1
#
_entry.id   AF-A0A655AV58-F1
#
_cell.length_a   1.000
_cell.length_b   1.000
_cell.length_c   1.000
_cell.angle_alpha   90.00
_cell.angle_beta   90.00
_cell.angle_gamma   90.00
#
_symmetry.space_group_name_H-M   'P 1'
#
loop_
_entity.id
_entity.type
_entity.pdbx_description
1 polymer ?
#
loop_
_entity_poly.entity_id
_entity_poly.type
_entity_poly.pdbx_seq_one_letter_code
_entity_poly.pdbx_strand_id
1 'polypeptide(L)'
;MLRELNGGSLIGLEWAEIVRGQIASEEALARDADRVLICDTDPLATTVWAEFLAGGCPQELRDLARRPYDLTLLTTPDVPWDADDGRCVPGARGTFFARCEQALRAAGRSFVVITGGWEERLSVSLRAVEELVRARR
;
A
#
# COMPACT_ATOMS: atom_id res chain seq x y z
N MET A 1 10.46 -1.60 -24.14
CA MET A 1 11.30 -2.41 -23.25
C MET A 1 10.45 -2.95 -22.10
N LEU A 2 9.45 -3.78 -22.41
CA LEU A 2 8.60 -4.54 -21.46
C LEU A 2 7.91 -5.70 -22.22
N ARG A 3 8.63 -6.34 -23.16
CA ARG A 3 8.02 -7.41 -23.98
C ARG A 3 8.78 -8.71 -24.04
N GLU A 4 9.98 -8.80 -23.51
CA GLU A 4 10.74 -10.05 -23.60
C GLU A 4 11.50 -10.29 -22.30
N LEU A 5 10.76 -10.74 -21.29
CA LEU A 5 11.29 -11.63 -20.28
C LEU A 5 10.53 -12.95 -20.46
N ASN A 6 11.24 -13.89 -21.10
CA ASN A 6 11.07 -15.34 -21.10
C ASN A 6 9.79 -15.87 -20.45
N GLY A 7 8.91 -16.51 -21.24
CA GLY A 7 8.25 -17.82 -21.03
C GLY A 7 7.96 -18.38 -19.62
N GLY A 8 7.91 -17.55 -18.60
CA GLY A 8 7.69 -17.81 -17.20
C GLY A 8 7.08 -16.50 -16.74
N SER A 9 5.78 -16.44 -16.82
CA SER A 9 5.01 -15.25 -16.50
C SER A 9 5.42 -14.65 -15.16
N LEU A 10 5.04 -13.40 -14.95
CA LEU A 10 5.01 -12.75 -13.62
C LEU A 10 4.22 -13.56 -12.55
N ILE A 11 3.73 -14.77 -12.87
CA ILE A 11 3.23 -15.88 -12.02
C ILE A 11 4.32 -16.47 -11.08
N GLY A 12 5.57 -15.96 -11.11
CA GLY A 12 6.63 -16.42 -10.21
C GLY A 12 6.53 -15.96 -8.75
N LEU A 13 5.53 -15.12 -8.41
CA LEU A 13 5.18 -14.77 -7.03
C LEU A 13 3.65 -14.77 -6.94
N GLU A 14 3.08 -15.76 -6.26
CA GLU A 14 1.66 -15.77 -5.94
C GLU A 14 1.37 -14.55 -5.05
N TRP A 15 0.62 -13.56 -5.53
CA TRP A 15 0.32 -12.33 -4.78
C TRP A 15 -0.20 -12.61 -3.36
N ALA A 16 -0.91 -13.73 -3.18
CA ALA A 16 -1.36 -14.21 -1.88
C ALA A 16 -0.19 -14.61 -0.97
N GLU A 17 0.89 -15.20 -1.47
CA GLU A 17 2.08 -15.53 -0.68
C GLU A 17 2.80 -14.27 -0.20
N ILE A 18 2.92 -13.24 -1.06
CA ILE A 18 3.46 -11.93 -0.67
C ILE A 18 2.66 -11.38 0.51
N VAL A 19 1.34 -11.36 0.39
CA VAL A 19 0.45 -10.85 1.43
C VAL A 19 0.50 -11.70 2.70
N ARG A 20 0.54 -13.04 2.59
CA ARG A 20 0.68 -13.92 3.76
C ARG A 20 2.00 -13.67 4.49
N GLY A 21 3.09 -13.46 3.75
CA GLY A 21 4.39 -13.10 4.32
C GLY A 21 4.36 -11.75 5.03
N GLN A 22 3.75 -10.75 4.41
CA GLN A 22 3.52 -9.45 5.04
C GLN A 22 2.72 -9.58 6.35
N ILE A 23 1.59 -10.28 6.31
CA ILE A 23 0.74 -10.50 7.48
C ILE A 23 1.51 -11.20 8.61
N ALA A 24 2.28 -12.25 8.29
CA ALA A 24 3.07 -12.95 9.28
C ALA A 24 4.13 -12.05 9.92
N SER A 25 4.78 -11.18 9.13
CA SER A 25 5.75 -10.20 9.63
C SER A 25 5.08 -9.16 10.53
N GLU A 26 3.93 -8.62 10.11
CA GLU A 26 3.16 -7.67 10.91
C GLU A 26 2.70 -8.28 12.24
N GLU A 27 2.21 -9.53 12.23
CA GLU A 27 1.78 -10.22 13.44
C GLU A 27 2.95 -10.55 14.38
N ALA A 28 4.13 -10.82 13.84
CA ALA A 28 5.33 -10.98 14.64
C ALA A 28 5.72 -9.65 15.32
N LEU A 29 5.83 -8.57 14.54
CA LEU A 29 6.22 -7.25 15.03
C LEU A 29 5.18 -6.61 15.95
N ALA A 30 3.89 -6.89 15.75
CA ALA A 30 2.83 -6.39 16.60
C ALA A 30 2.92 -6.87 18.05
N ARG A 31 3.59 -8.01 18.30
CA ARG A 31 3.82 -8.51 19.67
C ARG A 31 4.85 -7.67 20.44
N ASP A 32 5.76 -7.03 19.71
CA ASP A 32 6.85 -6.23 20.26
C ASP A 32 6.58 -4.72 20.15
N ALA A 33 5.54 -4.32 19.40
CA ALA A 33 5.13 -2.93 19.25
C ALA A 33 4.52 -2.40 20.55
N ASP A 34 4.97 -1.23 21.01
CA ASP A 34 4.45 -0.60 22.23
C ASP A 34 3.05 0.02 22.00
N ARG A 35 2.95 0.99 21.06
CA ARG A 35 1.71 1.76 20.85
C ARG A 35 1.20 1.77 19.42
N VAL A 36 2.10 1.70 18.44
CA VAL A 36 1.80 1.76 17.01
C VAL A 36 2.79 0.87 16.27
N LEU A 37 2.29 0.08 15.33
CA LEU A 37 3.10 -0.59 14.31
C LEU A 37 2.94 0.16 12.98
N ILE A 38 4.04 0.67 12.43
CA ILE A 38 4.04 1.27 11.09
C ILE A 38 4.29 0.15 10.08
N CYS A 39 3.35 -0.03 9.15
CA CYS A 39 3.43 -1.03 8.08
C CYS A 39 3.71 -0.30 6.76
N ASP A 40 4.74 -0.74 6.03
CA ASP A 40 4.98 -0.27 4.67
C ASP A 40 4.10 -1.05 3.71
N THR A 41 3.13 -0.36 3.09
CA THR A 41 2.03 -0.92 2.31
C THR A 41 1.07 -1.82 3.12
N ASP A 42 0.05 -2.35 2.44
CA ASP A 42 -0.93 -3.28 3.01
C ASP A 42 -1.46 -4.29 1.95
N PRO A 43 -2.20 -5.33 2.37
CA PRO A 43 -2.84 -6.28 1.47
C PRO A 43 -3.82 -5.63 0.47
N LEU A 44 -4.45 -4.51 0.82
CA LEU A 44 -5.36 -3.79 -0.08
C LEU A 44 -4.59 -3.16 -1.24
N ALA A 45 -3.46 -2.51 -0.98
CA ALA A 45 -2.56 -1.96 -1.99
C ALA A 45 -2.06 -3.06 -2.93
N THR A 46 -1.78 -4.25 -2.40
CA THR A 46 -1.39 -5.40 -3.21
C THR A 46 -2.52 -5.86 -4.16
N THR A 47 -3.80 -5.77 -3.74
CA THR A 47 -4.93 -6.05 -4.63
C THR A 47 -5.01 -5.05 -5.79
N VAL A 48 -4.73 -3.78 -5.52
CA VAL A 48 -4.72 -2.73 -6.54
C VAL A 48 -3.59 -2.99 -7.53
N TRP A 49 -2.41 -3.42 -7.06
CA TRP A 49 -1.31 -3.83 -7.93
C TRP A 49 -1.63 -5.05 -8.80
N ALA A 50 -2.25 -6.08 -8.22
CA ALA A 50 -2.66 -7.27 -8.98
C ALA A 50 -3.65 -6.89 -10.11
N GLU A 51 -4.65 -6.06 -9.79
CA GLU A 51 -5.59 -5.56 -10.82
C GLU A 51 -4.91 -4.65 -11.85
N PHE A 52 -3.94 -3.85 -11.43
CA PHE A 52 -3.26 -2.88 -12.29
C PHE A 52 -2.26 -3.53 -13.26
N LEU A 53 -1.50 -4.54 -12.81
CA LEU A 53 -0.45 -5.19 -13.59
C LEU A 53 -0.89 -6.50 -14.25
N ALA A 54 -1.68 -7.31 -13.55
CA ALA A 54 -2.09 -8.64 -14.02
C ALA A 54 -3.52 -8.66 -14.60
N GLY A 55 -4.27 -7.56 -14.48
CA GLY A 55 -5.64 -7.46 -14.99
C GLY A 55 -6.68 -8.25 -14.19
N GLY A 56 -6.31 -8.76 -13.01
CA GLY A 56 -7.19 -9.55 -12.14
C GLY A 56 -6.63 -9.68 -10.73
N CYS A 57 -7.52 -10.02 -9.79
CA CYS A 57 -7.17 -10.23 -8.39
C CYS A 57 -7.92 -11.48 -7.87
N PRO A 58 -7.19 -12.53 -7.49
CA PRO A 58 -7.79 -13.77 -6.97
C PRO A 58 -8.65 -13.51 -5.73
N GLN A 59 -9.70 -14.32 -5.55
CA GLN A 59 -10.61 -14.17 -4.40
C GLN A 59 -9.87 -14.27 -3.07
N GLU A 60 -8.89 -15.17 -2.96
CA GLU A 60 -8.08 -15.32 -1.76
C GLU A 60 -7.38 -14.01 -1.37
N LEU A 61 -6.77 -13.32 -2.33
CA LEU A 61 -6.11 -12.04 -2.10
C LEU A 61 -7.11 -10.96 -1.63
N ARG A 62 -8.32 -10.95 -2.20
CA ARG A 62 -9.41 -10.06 -1.74
C ARG A 62 -9.84 -10.35 -0.32
N ASP A 63 -9.82 -11.61 0.11
CA ASP A 63 -10.18 -11.98 1.47
C ASP A 63 -9.09 -11.59 2.47
N LEU A 64 -7.81 -11.75 2.12
CA LEU A 64 -6.68 -11.24 2.91
C LEU A 64 -6.73 -9.70 3.03
N ALA A 65 -7.17 -9.00 1.98
CA ALA A 65 -7.32 -7.53 1.97
C ALA A 65 -8.36 -6.96 2.96
N ARG A 66 -9.19 -7.82 3.56
CA ARG A 66 -10.13 -7.42 4.62
C ARG A 66 -9.44 -7.17 5.96
N ARG A 67 -8.17 -7.56 6.12
CA ARG A 67 -7.37 -7.33 7.34
C ARG A 67 -7.48 -5.89 7.84
N PRO A 68 -7.83 -5.64 9.12
CA PRO A 68 -8.00 -4.29 9.64
C PRO A 68 -6.68 -3.51 9.73
N TYR A 69 -6.73 -2.23 9.38
CA TYR A 69 -5.71 -1.22 9.68
C TYR A 69 -6.42 0.00 10.25
N ASP A 70 -5.82 0.65 11.24
CA ASP A 70 -6.42 1.79 11.94
C ASP A 70 -6.37 3.09 11.12
N LEU A 71 -5.30 3.28 10.35
CA LEU A 71 -5.05 4.49 9.58
C LEU A 71 -4.13 4.17 8.40
N THR A 72 -4.51 4.60 7.20
CA THR A 72 -3.63 4.60 6.02
C THR A 72 -3.13 6.01 5.71
N LEU A 73 -1.83 6.16 5.47
CA LEU A 73 -1.23 7.40 4.98
C LEU A 73 -1.07 7.31 3.45
N LEU A 74 -1.98 7.93 2.70
CA LEU A 74 -2.01 7.83 1.23
C LEU A 74 -1.19 8.95 0.59
N THR A 75 -0.04 8.61 0.00
CA THR A 75 0.93 9.59 -0.54
C THR A 75 0.63 9.98 -1.99
N THR A 76 0.49 11.28 -2.25
CA THR A 76 0.30 11.80 -3.62
C THR A 76 1.56 11.62 -4.48
N PRO A 77 1.43 11.46 -5.80
CA PRO A 77 2.56 11.30 -6.72
C PRO A 77 3.13 12.64 -7.22
N ASP A 78 3.09 13.68 -6.40
CA ASP A 78 3.55 15.05 -6.73
C ASP A 78 5.08 15.23 -6.61
N VAL A 79 5.78 14.23 -6.08
CA VAL A 79 7.25 14.19 -5.97
C VAL A 79 7.85 13.84 -7.35
N PRO A 80 9.00 14.45 -7.74
CA PRO A 80 9.72 14.09 -8.96
C PRO A 80 9.90 12.58 -9.08
N TRP A 81 9.63 12.07 -10.28
CA TRP A 81 9.85 10.66 -10.57
C TRP A 81 11.36 10.44 -10.73
N ASP A 82 11.88 9.43 -10.03
CA ASP A 82 13.26 8.99 -10.18
C ASP A 82 13.26 7.69 -10.99
N ALA A 83 14.20 7.57 -11.92
CA ALA A 83 14.33 6.44 -12.82
C ALA A 83 14.99 5.25 -12.13
N ASP A 84 14.31 4.74 -11.11
CA ASP A 84 14.72 3.56 -10.36
C ASP A 84 13.91 2.35 -10.86
N ASP A 85 14.59 1.20 -10.98
CA ASP A 85 14.14 0.01 -11.71
C ASP A 85 12.86 -0.64 -11.14
N GLY A 86 12.54 -0.35 -9.87
CA GLY A 86 11.36 -0.86 -9.17
C GLY A 86 10.13 0.05 -9.16
N ARG A 87 10.13 1.20 -9.86
CA ARG A 87 9.06 2.19 -9.75
C ARG A 87 7.95 2.05 -10.78
N CYS A 88 6.75 2.48 -10.36
CA CYS A 88 5.51 2.54 -11.13
C CYS A 88 5.74 3.02 -12.57
N VAL A 89 5.05 2.39 -13.54
CA VAL A 89 5.15 2.70 -14.97
C VAL A 89 5.10 4.22 -15.19
N PRO A 90 6.06 4.82 -15.91
CA PRO A 90 6.08 6.26 -16.16
C PRO A 90 4.72 6.76 -16.65
N GLY A 91 4.22 7.84 -16.03
CA GLY A 91 2.91 8.43 -16.36
C GLY A 91 1.70 7.78 -15.69
N ALA A 92 1.83 6.61 -15.05
CA ALA A 92 0.68 5.92 -14.47
C ALA A 92 0.45 6.20 -12.98
N ARG A 93 1.36 6.94 -12.32
CA ARG A 93 1.30 7.21 -10.87
C ARG A 93 0.01 7.90 -10.42
N GLY A 94 -0.50 8.85 -11.21
CA GLY A 94 -1.77 9.54 -10.90
C GLY A 94 -2.96 8.59 -10.96
N THR A 95 -3.01 7.72 -11.98
CA THR A 95 -4.04 6.69 -12.11
C THR A 95 -3.96 5.66 -10.99
N PHE A 96 -2.76 5.22 -10.63
CA PHE A 96 -2.54 4.28 -9.53
C PHE A 96 -2.98 4.88 -8.19
N PHE A 97 -2.60 6.13 -7.90
CA PHE A 97 -3.07 6.87 -6.73
C PHE A 97 -4.60 6.91 -6.65
N ALA A 98 -5.27 7.27 -7.75
CA ALA A 98 -6.73 7.34 -7.79
C ALA A 98 -7.39 5.97 -7.52
N ARG A 99 -6.79 4.87 -8.00
CA ARG A 99 -7.27 3.51 -7.70
C ARG A 99 -7.08 3.13 -6.24
N CYS A 100 -5.94 3.47 -5.65
CA CYS A 100 -5.71 3.26 -4.21
C CYS A 100 -6.73 4.04 -3.37
N GLU A 101 -6.95 5.32 -3.69
CA GLU A 101 -7.94 6.14 -3.01
C GLU A 101 -9.36 5.55 -3.13
N GLN A 102 -9.74 5.12 -4.34
CA GLN A 102 -11.02 4.47 -4.57
C GLN A 102 -11.16 3.17 -3.77
N ALA A 103 -10.13 2.33 -3.73
CA ALA A 103 -10.13 1.08 -2.98
C ALA A 103 -10.28 1.32 -1.48
N LEU A 104 -9.55 2.30 -0.92
CA LEU A 104 -9.66 2.70 0.48
C LEU A 104 -11.08 3.18 0.82
N ARG A 105 -11.67 4.04 -0.02
CA ARG A 105 -13.05 4.52 0.13
C ARG A 105 -14.07 3.39 0.06
N ALA A 106 -13.93 2.50 -0.93
CA ALA A 106 -14.83 1.36 -1.12
C ALA A 106 -14.78 0.36 0.05
N ALA A 107 -13.59 0.18 0.64
CA ALA A 107 -13.38 -0.67 1.81
C ALA A 107 -13.75 0.02 3.14
N GLY A 108 -14.17 1.30 3.11
CA GLY A 108 -14.49 2.06 4.32
C GLY A 108 -13.29 2.29 5.25
N ARG A 109 -12.08 2.36 4.69
CA ARG A 109 -10.84 2.56 5.46
C ARG A 109 -10.69 4.01 5.87
N SER A 110 -10.18 4.24 7.09
CA SER A 110 -9.71 5.55 7.52
C SER A 110 -8.37 5.86 6.87
N PHE A 111 -8.27 6.98 6.14
CA PHE A 111 -7.01 7.40 5.52
C PHE A 111 -6.84 8.91 5.51
N VAL A 112 -5.58 9.35 5.46
CA VAL A 112 -5.19 10.76 5.29
C VAL A 112 -4.33 10.88 4.03
N VAL A 113 -4.67 11.84 3.17
CA VAL A 113 -3.89 12.14 1.97
C VAL A 113 -2.69 13.00 2.34
N ILE A 114 -1.50 12.57 1.93
CA ILE A 114 -0.21 13.18 2.25
C ILE A 114 0.41 13.75 0.97
N THR A 115 0.57 15.08 0.93
CA THR A 115 1.02 15.87 -0.23
C THR A 115 2.09 16.89 0.17
N GLY A 116 2.85 17.38 -0.80
CA GLY A 116 3.87 18.42 -0.59
C GLY A 116 5.30 17.89 -0.53
N GLY A 117 6.20 18.70 0.00
CA GLY A 117 7.61 18.36 0.20
C GLY A 117 7.83 17.45 1.41
N TRP A 118 9.08 17.10 1.66
CA TRP A 118 9.45 16.19 2.75
C TRP A 118 8.95 16.67 4.12
N GLU A 119 9.17 17.94 4.44
CA GLU A 119 8.81 18.51 5.74
C GLU A 119 7.30 18.55 5.95
N GLU A 120 6.52 18.95 4.93
CA GLU A 120 5.06 18.97 5.02
C GLU A 120 4.50 17.56 5.19
N ARG A 121 4.99 16.60 4.41
CA ARG A 121 4.55 15.21 4.47
C ARG A 121 4.82 14.59 5.83
N LEU A 122 6.02 14.82 6.37
CA LEU A 122 6.40 14.33 7.69
C LEU A 122 5.51 14.96 8.78
N SER A 123 5.32 16.28 8.71
CA SER A 123 4.48 17.00 9.68
C SER A 123 3.03 16.49 9.69
N VAL A 124 2.40 16.32 8.52
CA VAL A 124 1.03 15.79 8.42
C VAL A 124 0.95 14.36 8.93
N SER A 125 1.92 13.52 8.57
CA SER A 125 1.96 12.11 8.98
C SER A 125 2.08 11.96 10.50
N LEU A 126 2.99 12.72 11.12
CA LEU A 126 3.17 12.71 12.58
C LEU A 126 1.89 13.14 13.30
N ARG A 127 1.25 14.23 12.85
CA ARG A 127 -0.03 14.68 13.44
C ARG A 127 -1.11 13.61 13.36
N ALA A 128 -1.27 12.98 12.20
CA ALA A 128 -2.28 11.94 12.01
C ALA A 128 -2.05 10.72 12.92
N VAL A 129 -0.79 10.30 13.08
CA VAL A 129 -0.43 9.21 14.00
C VAL A 129 -0.64 9.62 15.46
N GLU A 130 -0.27 10.84 15.86
CA GLU A 130 -0.52 11.34 17.21
C GLU A 130 -2.01 11.38 17.55
N GLU A 131 -2.86 11.83 16.62
CA GLU A 131 -4.31 11.86 16.78
C GLU A 131 -4.89 10.46 16.94
N LEU A 132 -4.47 9.50 16.11
CA LEU A 132 -4.84 8.09 16.24
C LEU A 132 -4.49 7.57 17.65
N VAL A 133 -3.26 7.81 18.07
CA VAL A 133 -2.72 7.36 19.36
C VAL A 133 -3.45 7.99 20.54
N ARG A 134 -3.95 9.23 20.41
CA ARG A 134 -4.76 9.89 21.45
C ARG A 134 -6.19 9.34 21.47
N ALA A 135 -6.79 9.04 20.32
CA ALA A 135 -8.15 8.50 20.22
C ALA A 135 -8.27 7.05 20.73
N ARG A 136 -7.13 6.33 20.82
CA ARG A 136 -7.04 4.94 21.28
C ARG A 136 -6.55 4.77 22.73
N ARG A 137 -6.36 5.88 23.46
CA ARG A 137 -6.13 5.88 24.93
C ARG A 137 -7.44 5.76 25.67
#